data_AF-A0A396PD56-F1
#
_entry.id   AF-A0A396PD56-F1
#
_cell.length_a   1.000
_cell.length_b   1.000
_cell.length_c   1.000
_cell.angle_alpha   90.00
_cell.angle_beta   90.00
_cell.angle_gamma   90.00
#
_symmetry.space_group_name_H-M   'P 1'
#
loop_
_entity.id
_entity.type
_entity.pdbx_description
1 polymer ?
#
loop_
_entity_poly.entity_id
_entity_poly.type
_entity_poly.pdbx_seq_one_letter_code
_entity_poly.pdbx_strand_id
1 'polypeptide(L)'
;MTILQREHSPDGILIHLEDWSCEYKAAKNATIALYPVAQNNICNNGRTYPKKGKLFRVSFDFESAAEAQSAFFSIISGKKNILDYLNKYSSETIRKEDFLKALKKEIKPGA
;
A
#
# COMPACT_ATOMS: atom_id res chain seq x y z
N MET A 1 -16.68 3.29 3.09
CA MET A 1 -15.31 3.18 3.56
C MET A 1 -15.11 4.29 4.55
N THR A 2 -14.65 3.93 5.74
CA THR A 2 -14.35 4.88 6.82
C THR A 2 -12.86 4.81 7.10
N ILE A 3 -12.19 5.97 7.10
CA ILE A 3 -10.78 6.05 7.53
C ILE A 3 -10.79 6.09 9.06
N LEU A 4 -10.30 5.03 9.69
CA LEU A 4 -10.16 4.93 11.14
C LEU A 4 -8.96 5.75 11.64
N GLN A 5 -7.83 5.65 10.94
CA GLN A 5 -6.59 6.38 11.24
C GLN A 5 -5.85 6.74 9.95
N ARG A 6 -5.09 7.84 10.01
CA ARG A 6 -4.30 8.36 8.89
C ARG A 6 -2.98 8.88 9.41
N GLU A 7 -1.88 8.33 8.91
CA GLU A 7 -0.52 8.68 9.30
C GLU A 7 0.45 8.60 8.13
N HIS A 8 1.69 9.01 8.35
CA HIS A 8 2.80 8.73 7.43
C HIS A 8 3.75 7.70 8.06
N SER A 9 4.25 6.76 7.25
CA SER A 9 5.39 5.94 7.64
C SER A 9 6.67 6.78 7.72
N PRO A 10 7.73 6.27 8.38
CA PRO A 10 9.01 6.98 8.47
C PRO A 10 9.65 7.35 7.12
N ASP A 11 9.35 6.62 6.05
CA ASP A 11 9.78 6.92 4.68
C ASP A 11 8.84 7.88 3.92
N GLY A 12 7.86 8.46 4.62
CA GLY A 12 6.97 9.50 4.12
C GLY A 12 5.79 9.00 3.28
N ILE A 13 5.53 7.69 3.26
CA ILE A 13 4.36 7.14 2.56
C ILE A 13 3.11 7.41 3.40
N LEU A 14 2.07 7.96 2.78
CA LEU A 14 0.77 8.11 3.43
C LEU A 14 0.10 6.74 3.62
N ILE A 15 -0.37 6.46 4.83
CA ILE A 15 -0.99 5.20 5.24
C ILE A 15 -2.34 5.48 5.89
N HIS A 16 -3.37 4.75 5.47
CA HIS A 16 -4.67 4.73 6.12
C HIS A 16 -4.94 3.35 6.73
N LEU A 17 -5.52 3.35 7.92
CA LEU A 17 -6.27 2.22 8.45
C LEU A 17 -7.74 2.45 8.10
N GLU A 18 -8.32 1.57 7.28
CA GLU A 18 -9.65 1.74 6.71
C GLU A 18 -10.59 0.62 7.17
N ASP A 19 -11.85 0.97 7.39
CA ASP A 19 -12.94 0.02 7.58
C ASP A 19 -13.92 0.06 6.40
N TRP A 20 -14.10 -1.09 5.77
CA TRP A 20 -14.97 -1.30 4.61
C TRP A 20 -16.29 -2.01 4.97
N SER A 21 -16.50 -2.35 6.25
CA SER A 21 -17.69 -3.08 6.74
C SER A 21 -19.01 -2.37 6.43
N CYS A 22 -18.99 -1.03 6.35
CA CYS A 22 -20.15 -0.22 5.99
C CYS A 22 -20.58 -0.35 4.52
N GLU A 23 -19.66 -0.70 3.62
CA GLU A 23 -19.96 -0.89 2.19
C GLU A 23 -20.14 -2.36 1.83
N TYR A 24 -19.40 -3.25 2.51
CA TYR A 24 -19.41 -4.67 2.22
C TYR A 24 -19.54 -5.46 3.51
N LYS A 25 -20.69 -6.11 3.74
CA LYS A 25 -20.94 -6.97 4.91
C LYS A 25 -19.93 -8.12 5.06
N ALA A 26 -19.31 -8.54 3.96
CA ALA A 26 -18.29 -9.58 3.92
C ALA A 26 -16.85 -9.05 3.96
N ALA A 27 -16.64 -7.72 3.99
CA ALA A 27 -15.29 -7.17 4.10
C ALA A 27 -14.68 -7.54 5.45
N LYS A 28 -13.39 -7.88 5.43
CA LYS A 28 -12.62 -8.04 6.66
C LYS A 28 -12.51 -6.67 7.32
N ASN A 29 -12.80 -6.62 8.62
CA ASN A 29 -13.06 -5.40 9.39
C ASN A 29 -11.85 -4.44 9.55
N ALA A 30 -10.78 -4.56 8.75
CA ALA A 30 -9.75 -3.52 8.61
C ALA A 30 -8.79 -3.83 7.45
N THR A 31 -8.58 -2.83 6.60
CA THR A 31 -7.60 -2.82 5.51
C THR A 31 -6.57 -1.73 5.79
N ILE A 32 -5.29 -2.00 5.50
CA ILE A 32 -4.29 -0.94 5.41
C ILE A 32 -4.17 -0.51 3.95
N ALA A 33 -4.43 0.78 3.68
CA ALA A 33 -4.21 1.37 2.37
C ALA A 33 -2.96 2.25 2.39
N LEU A 34 -2.18 2.17 1.31
CA LEU A 34 -0.99 2.99 1.13
C LEU A 34 -1.14 3.86 -0.09
N TYR A 35 -0.49 5.03 -0.03
CA TYR A 35 -0.42 5.98 -1.12
C TYR A 35 1.03 6.35 -1.43
N PRO A 36 1.85 5.42 -1.92
CA PRO A 36 3.21 5.72 -2.37
C PRO A 36 3.24 6.56 -3.64
N VAL A 37 4.32 7.31 -3.83
CA VAL A 37 4.67 7.94 -5.11
C VAL A 37 5.45 6.94 -5.96
N ALA A 38 4.95 6.63 -7.16
CA ALA A 38 5.64 5.72 -8.07
C ALA A 38 6.98 6.30 -8.53
N GLN A 39 8.04 5.51 -8.40
CA GLN A 39 9.39 5.83 -8.87
C GLN A 39 9.56 5.48 -10.35
N ASN A 40 8.79 4.52 -10.86
CA ASN A 40 8.83 4.06 -12.26
C ASN A 40 7.44 4.06 -12.89
N ASN A 41 7.40 4.14 -14.22
CA ASN A 41 6.20 3.84 -15.00
C ASN A 41 6.03 2.32 -15.09
N ILE A 42 4.83 1.82 -14.79
CA ILE A 42 4.47 0.43 -15.07
C ILE A 42 3.57 0.40 -16.29
N CYS A 43 4.02 -0.25 -17.35
CA CYS A 43 3.25 -0.46 -18.57
C CYS A 43 2.81 -1.92 -18.65
N ASN A 44 1.51 -2.16 -18.71
CA ASN A 44 0.93 -3.49 -18.84
C ASN A 44 -0.26 -3.44 -19.82
N ASN A 45 -0.23 -4.27 -20.86
CA ASN A 45 -1.27 -4.36 -21.91
C ASN A 45 -1.73 -2.99 -22.47
N GLY A 46 -0.78 -2.11 -22.81
CA GLY A 46 -1.08 -0.79 -23.36
C GLY A 46 -1.55 0.26 -22.34
N ARG A 47 -1.73 -0.10 -21.06
CA ARG A 47 -2.04 0.84 -19.97
C ARG A 47 -0.79 1.14 -19.16
N THR A 48 -0.54 2.43 -18.91
CA THR A 48 0.52 2.87 -17.99
C THR A 48 -0.07 3.26 -16.64
N TYR A 49 0.05 2.37 -15.66
CA TYR A 49 -0.35 2.62 -14.27
C TYR A 49 0.45 1.72 -13.30
N PRO A 50 1.05 2.29 -12.24
CA PRO A 50 1.11 3.72 -11.92
C PRO A 50 2.12 4.48 -12.80
N LYS A 51 1.94 5.79 -12.89
CA LYS A 51 2.85 6.71 -13.61
C LYS A 51 3.89 7.26 -12.64
N LYS A 52 5.14 7.35 -13.08
CA LYS A 52 6.26 7.94 -12.33
C LYS A 52 5.88 9.33 -11.81
N GLY A 53 6.20 9.60 -10.54
CA GLY A 53 5.90 10.85 -9.85
C GLY A 53 4.43 11.02 -9.43
N LYS A 54 3.57 10.03 -9.64
CA LYS A 54 2.17 10.07 -9.21
C LYS A 54 1.92 9.15 -8.03
N LEU A 55 1.04 9.60 -7.13
CA LEU A 55 0.48 8.77 -6.08
C LEU A 55 -0.37 7.66 -6.69
N PHE A 56 -0.31 6.48 -6.10
CA PHE A 56 -1.19 5.37 -6.43
C PHE A 56 -1.57 4.61 -5.17
N ARG A 57 -2.72 3.95 -5.19
CA ARG A 57 -3.24 3.24 -4.01
C ARG A 57 -2.94 1.76 -4.11
N VAL A 58 -2.50 1.16 -3.02
CA VAL A 58 -2.47 -0.30 -2.82
C VAL A 58 -3.09 -0.64 -1.48
N SER A 59 -3.56 -1.88 -1.33
CA SER A 59 -4.27 -2.37 -0.15
C SER A 59 -3.64 -3.66 0.37
N PHE A 60 -3.75 -3.81 1.69
CA PHE A 60 -3.33 -4.99 2.43
C PHE A 60 -4.49 -5.39 3.36
N ASP A 61 -4.97 -6.61 3.19
CA ASP A 61 -6.09 -7.12 3.98
C ASP A 61 -5.59 -8.07 5.05
N PHE A 62 -6.05 -7.82 6.28
CA PHE A 62 -5.69 -8.59 7.45
C PHE A 62 -6.86 -9.48 7.87
N GLU A 63 -6.60 -10.50 8.68
CA GLU A 63 -7.62 -11.45 9.11
C GLU A 63 -8.56 -10.84 10.15
N SER A 64 -8.10 -9.83 10.89
CA SER A 64 -8.89 -9.13 11.89
C SER A 64 -8.53 -7.65 12.00
N ALA A 65 -9.44 -6.88 12.58
CA ALA A 65 -9.21 -5.47 12.90
C ALA A 65 -8.01 -5.26 13.84
N ALA A 66 -7.85 -6.14 14.83
CA ALA A 66 -6.73 -6.09 15.77
C ALA A 66 -5.38 -6.35 15.07
N GLU A 67 -5.33 -7.29 14.13
CA GLU A 67 -4.12 -7.56 13.35
C GLU A 67 -3.74 -6.35 12.48
N ALA A 68 -4.70 -5.77 11.77
CA ALA A 68 -4.47 -4.58 10.95
C ALA A 68 -4.00 -3.39 11.80
N GLN A 69 -4.63 -3.15 12.96
CA GLN A 69 -4.23 -2.06 13.85
C GLN A 69 -2.81 -2.25 14.39
N SER A 70 -2.45 -3.49 14.79
CA SER A 70 -1.10 -3.82 15.23
C SER A 70 -0.05 -3.63 14.13
N ALA A 71 -0.38 -4.03 12.89
CA ALA A 71 0.48 -3.82 11.73
C ALA A 71 0.64 -2.33 11.41
N PHE A 72 -0.45 -1.55 11.44
CA PHE A 72 -0.43 -0.10 11.25
C PHE A 72 0.52 0.57 12.24
N PHE A 73 0.39 0.29 13.54
CA PHE A 73 1.28 0.84 14.57
C PHE A 73 2.74 0.41 14.39
N SER A 74 2.97 -0.84 13.98
CA SER A 74 4.32 -1.34 13.71
C SER A 74 4.98 -0.63 12.53
N ILE A 75 4.21 -0.22 11.52
CA ILE A 75 4.71 0.51 10.34
C ILE A 75 5.02 1.96 10.70
N ILE A 76 4.09 2.69 11.33
CA ILE A 76 4.28 4.12 11.63
C ILE A 76 5.39 4.35 12.67
N SER A 77 5.62 3.38 13.57
CA SER A 77 6.74 3.42 14.53
C SER A 77 8.09 3.03 13.92
N GLY A 78 8.12 2.56 12.66
CA GLY A 78 9.33 2.08 12.00
C GLY A 78 9.82 0.72 12.48
N LYS A 79 9.10 0.04 13.38
CA LYS A 79 9.43 -1.31 13.85
C LYS A 79 9.37 -2.35 12.72
N LYS A 80 8.45 -2.16 11.78
CA LYS A 80 8.28 -2.98 10.57
C LYS A 80 8.22 -2.09 9.35
N ASN A 81 8.72 -2.62 8.23
CA ASN A 81 8.51 -2.01 6.93
C ASN A 81 7.24 -2.59 6.30
N ILE A 82 6.58 -1.80 5.45
CA ILE A 82 5.40 -2.26 4.74
C ILE A 82 5.64 -3.50 3.88
N LEU A 83 6.85 -3.67 3.35
CA LEU A 83 7.23 -4.83 2.57
C LEU A 83 7.27 -6.12 3.41
N ASP A 84 7.36 -6.03 4.74
CA ASP A 84 7.25 -7.19 5.63
C ASP A 84 5.83 -7.81 5.60
N TYR A 85 4.83 -7.06 5.14
CA TYR A 85 3.43 -7.50 5.05
C TYR A 85 3.01 -7.89 3.63
N LEU A 86 3.95 -8.13 2.71
CA LEU A 86 3.66 -8.50 1.32
C LEU A 86 2.79 -9.76 1.15
N ASN A 87 2.70 -10.63 2.16
CA ASN A 87 1.78 -11.78 2.17
C ASN A 87 0.31 -11.37 2.35
N LYS A 88 0.04 -10.16 2.86
CA LYS A 88 -1.31 -9.59 3.04
C LYS A 88 -1.74 -8.70 1.88
N TYR A 89 -0.93 -8.57 0.83
CA TYR A 89 -1.21 -7.73 -0.33
C TYR A 89 -2.53 -8.14 -1.02
N SER A 90 -3.45 -7.20 -1.18
CA SER A 90 -4.81 -7.44 -1.69
C SER A 90 -5.25 -6.50 -2.81
N SER A 91 -4.37 -5.60 -3.28
CA SER A 91 -4.76 -4.65 -4.33
C SER A 91 -5.09 -5.35 -5.65
N GLU A 92 -6.28 -5.11 -6.18
CA GLU A 92 -6.72 -5.61 -7.49
C GLU A 92 -6.31 -4.70 -8.65
N THR A 93 -6.01 -3.42 -8.37
CA THR A 93 -5.71 -2.42 -9.41
C THR A 93 -4.31 -2.59 -10.01
N ILE A 94 -3.37 -3.10 -9.23
CA ILE A 94 -1.98 -3.31 -9.63
C ILE A 94 -1.47 -4.62 -9.05
N ARG A 95 -0.79 -5.43 -9.88
CA ARG A 95 -0.21 -6.70 -9.43
C ARG A 95 0.91 -6.44 -8.43
N LYS A 96 1.08 -7.34 -7.47
CA LYS A 96 2.13 -7.25 -6.43
C LYS A 96 3.53 -7.03 -7.00
N GLU A 97 3.89 -7.74 -8.07
CA GLU A 97 5.19 -7.59 -8.74
C GLU A 97 5.39 -6.19 -9.33
N ASP A 98 4.33 -5.64 -9.91
CA ASP A 98 4.34 -4.32 -10.53
C ASP A 98 4.35 -3.21 -9.48
N PHE A 99 3.71 -3.42 -8.33
CA PHE A 99 3.88 -2.57 -7.14
C PHE A 99 5.34 -2.49 -6.71
N LEU A 100 6.03 -3.63 -6.59
CA LEU A 100 7.45 -3.65 -6.21
C LEU A 100 8.32 -2.94 -7.25
N LYS A 101 8.06 -3.14 -8.55
CA LYS A 101 8.74 -2.41 -9.62
C LYS A 101 8.47 -0.90 -9.55
N ALA A 102 7.24 -0.51 -9.20
CA ALA A 102 6.85 0.90 -9.10
C ALA A 102 7.57 1.61 -7.94
N LEU A 103 7.91 0.90 -6.86
CA LEU A 103 8.62 1.48 -5.71
C LEU A 103 10.14 1.57 -5.88
N LYS A 104 10.75 0.70 -6.71
CA LYS A 104 12.21 0.69 -6.90
C LYS A 104 12.69 2.00 -7.52
N LYS A 105 13.67 2.66 -6.90
CA LYS A 105 14.36 3.79 -7.55
C LYS A 105 15.19 3.25 -8.73
N GLU A 106 15.03 3.87 -9.90
CA GLU A 106 15.96 3.68 -11.01
C GLU A 106 17.37 4.07 -10.57
N ILE A 107 18.26 3.10 -10.45
CA ILE A 107 19.69 3.36 -10.31
C ILE A 107 20.19 3.65 -11.72
N LYS A 108 20.41 4.93 -12.04
CA LYS A 108 21.15 5.26 -13.27
C LYS A 108 22.57 4.71 -13.12
N PRO A 109 23.08 3.90 -14.06
CA PRO A 109 24.52 3.65 -14.11
C PRO A 109 25.22 5.01 -14.23
N GLY A 110 26.29 5.19 -13.44
CA GLY A 110 27.01 6.45 -13.31
C GLY A 110 27.33 7.09 -14.67
N ALA A 111 27.11 8.40 -14.72
CA ALA A 111 27.56 9.28 -15.80
C ALA A 111 29.09 9.40 -15.79
#